data_AF-A0A1G2EK76-F1
#
_entry.id   AF-A0A1G2EK76-F1
#
_cell.length_a   1.000
_cell.length_b   1.000
_cell.length_c   1.000
_cell.angle_alpha   90.00
_cell.angle_beta   90.00
_cell.angle_gamma   90.00
#
_symmetry.space_group_name_H-M   'P 1'
#
loop_
_entity.id
_entity.type
_entity.pdbx_description
1 polymer ?
#
loop_
_entity_poly.entity_id
_entity_poly.type
_entity_poly.pdbx_seq_one_letter_code
_entity_poly.pdbx_strand_id
1 'polypeptide(L)'
;MKKFLRILGICFLALGLAIFAFLFVGFPDSHKNDIVWGVNFSQKQAQNLGVDWKENYLALLDDLNVRNLRIASYWDLIEKKQGKYDFSDLDWQIKTAEERGAKVILVVGRKTPRWPECHEPEWALNYESAIMNQELLKYIEKIVDRYKDSSAIWAWQVENEPFFPFGECPKFDKELLKKEIELVRLIDVRPVMISESGEVPFWFKAGRYGDIIGITMYQKVWFKELNNYISYPFPPIFYSRKADIIKWIFRKKVLCVEFQAEPWGPKLLYDNLALSEQEKTMSLEQFKKNVEFAEKTGLDSFYLWGSEWAYWMREKQAKPKIWEEMRKLF
;
A
#
# COMPACT_ATOMS: atom_id res chain seq x y z
N MET A 1 -29.14 -24.33 35.20
CA MET A 1 -29.09 -23.67 33.87
C MET A 1 -28.83 -22.15 33.95
N LYS A 2 -29.69 -21.34 34.61
CA LYS A 2 -29.50 -19.86 34.70
C LYS A 2 -28.17 -19.40 35.32
N LYS A 3 -27.70 -20.05 36.38
CA LYS A 3 -26.38 -19.75 37.00
C LYS A 3 -25.20 -20.06 36.07
N PHE A 4 -25.26 -21.18 35.34
CA PHE A 4 -24.22 -21.58 34.38
C PHE A 4 -24.12 -20.61 33.20
N LEU A 5 -25.27 -20.23 32.61
CA LEU A 5 -25.32 -19.23 31.54
C LEU A 5 -24.79 -17.86 32.01
N ARG A 6 -25.07 -17.48 33.26
CA ARG A 6 -24.52 -16.24 33.85
C ARG A 6 -23.00 -16.29 34.01
N ILE A 7 -22.45 -17.41 34.50
CA ILE A 7 -20.99 -17.59 34.61
C ILE A 7 -20.34 -17.54 33.23
N LEU A 8 -20.91 -18.25 32.26
CA LEU A 8 -20.42 -18.26 30.88
C LEU A 8 -20.42 -16.84 30.28
N GLY A 9 -21.48 -16.07 30.50
CA GLY A 9 -21.55 -14.67 30.08
C GLY A 9 -20.48 -13.78 30.72
N ILE A 10 -20.22 -13.96 32.02
CA ILE A 10 -19.14 -13.23 32.73
C ILE A 10 -17.77 -13.61 32.17
N CYS A 11 -17.52 -14.89 31.90
CA CYS A 11 -16.26 -15.35 31.31
C CYS A 11 -16.04 -14.74 29.91
N PHE A 12 -17.08 -14.70 29.06
CA PHE A 12 -16.98 -14.06 27.75
C PHE A 12 -16.73 -12.56 27.84
N LEU A 13 -17.40 -11.87 28.77
CA LEU A 13 -17.16 -10.44 29.00
C LEU A 13 -15.73 -10.19 29.49
N ALA A 14 -15.24 -10.98 30.45
CA ALA A 14 -13.88 -10.87 30.96
C ALA A 14 -12.83 -11.13 29.87
N LEU A 15 -13.04 -12.15 29.02
CA LEU A 15 -12.18 -12.42 27.88
C LEU A 15 -12.20 -11.27 26.87
N GLY A 16 -13.39 -10.72 26.57
CA GLY A 16 -13.53 -9.56 25.68
C GLY A 16 -12.79 -8.33 26.21
N LEU A 17 -12.91 -8.04 27.50
CA LEU A 17 -12.18 -6.95 28.16
C LEU A 17 -10.67 -7.17 28.16
N ALA A 18 -10.21 -8.41 28.36
CA ALA A 18 -8.79 -8.74 28.30
C ALA A 18 -8.24 -8.57 26.89
N ILE A 19 -8.96 -9.02 25.85
CA ILE A 19 -8.57 -8.79 24.44
C ILE A 19 -8.56 -7.29 24.11
N PHE A 20 -9.56 -6.54 24.57
CA PHE A 20 -9.60 -5.09 24.38
C PHE A 20 -8.43 -4.39 25.06
N ALA A 21 -8.17 -4.67 26.33
CA ALA A 21 -7.01 -4.13 27.04
C ALA A 21 -5.70 -4.51 26.34
N PHE A 22 -5.59 -5.77 25.90
CA PHE A 22 -4.48 -6.24 25.10
C PHE A 22 -4.41 -5.56 23.74
N LEU A 23 -5.45 -5.04 23.10
CA LEU A 23 -5.27 -4.37 21.79
C LEU A 23 -5.07 -2.86 21.92
N PHE A 24 -5.56 -2.23 22.99
CA PHE A 24 -5.70 -0.77 23.04
C PHE A 24 -4.94 -0.07 24.17
N VAL A 25 -4.44 -0.81 25.18
CA VAL A 25 -3.81 -0.20 26.36
C VAL A 25 -2.31 -0.52 26.42
N GLY A 26 -1.47 0.50 26.46
CA GLY A 26 -0.01 0.38 26.62
C GLY A 26 0.75 1.17 25.55
N PHE A 27 2.07 1.03 25.59
CA PHE A 27 3.00 1.64 24.63
C PHE A 27 3.93 0.54 24.12
N PRO A 28 4.17 0.44 22.80
CA PRO A 28 5.12 -0.52 22.28
C PRO A 28 6.54 0.00 22.47
N ASP A 29 7.52 -0.89 22.35
CA ASP A 29 8.92 -0.50 22.33
C ASP A 29 9.19 0.27 21.03
N SER A 30 9.56 1.55 21.14
CA SER A 30 9.83 2.39 19.98
C SER A 30 11.28 2.20 19.52
N HIS A 31 11.47 1.82 18.26
CA HIS A 31 12.78 1.74 17.60
C HIS A 31 12.94 2.81 16.52
N LYS A 32 12.64 4.07 16.89
CA LYS A 32 12.61 5.23 15.98
C LYS A 32 13.82 5.33 15.05
N ASN A 33 15.01 5.00 15.55
CA ASN A 33 16.26 5.15 14.81
C ASN A 33 16.51 4.06 13.76
N ASP A 34 15.70 2.99 13.76
CA ASP A 34 15.88 1.82 12.89
C ASP A 34 14.79 1.70 11.81
N ILE A 35 13.93 2.72 11.67
CA ILE A 35 12.81 2.71 10.73
C ILE A 35 13.31 2.87 9.30
N VAL A 36 12.91 1.93 8.45
CA VAL A 36 13.12 1.99 7.00
C VAL A 36 11.97 2.76 6.35
N TRP A 37 12.26 3.95 5.86
CA TRP A 37 11.31 4.74 5.07
C TRP A 37 11.39 4.40 3.59
N GLY A 38 10.24 4.42 2.93
CA GLY A 38 10.09 4.28 1.49
C GLY A 38 8.94 5.13 0.98
N VAL A 39 8.68 5.06 -0.32
CA VAL A 39 7.53 5.76 -0.93
C VAL A 39 6.82 4.84 -1.91
N ASN A 40 5.51 5.05 -2.03
CA ASN A 40 4.74 4.56 -3.16
C ASN A 40 5.00 5.46 -4.37
N PHE A 41 5.05 4.86 -5.55
CA PHE A 41 5.13 5.59 -6.81
C PHE A 41 4.18 5.05 -7.87
N SER A 42 3.45 5.97 -8.48
CA SER A 42 2.50 5.79 -9.56
C SER A 42 2.73 6.83 -10.64
N GLN A 43 3.09 6.35 -11.83
CA GLN A 43 3.13 7.17 -13.03
C GLN A 43 1.79 7.85 -13.30
N LYS A 44 0.67 7.11 -13.16
CA LYS A 44 -0.68 7.65 -13.39
C LYS A 44 -1.03 8.76 -12.42
N GLN A 45 -0.71 8.62 -11.13
CA GLN A 45 -1.01 9.65 -10.15
C GLN A 45 -0.26 10.95 -10.45
N ALA A 46 1.03 10.86 -10.77
CA ALA A 46 1.82 12.02 -11.17
C ALA A 46 1.21 12.72 -12.41
N GLN A 47 0.84 11.94 -13.43
CA GLN A 47 0.18 12.46 -14.63
C GLN A 47 -1.18 13.10 -14.35
N ASN A 48 -2.02 12.46 -13.52
CA ASN A 48 -3.34 12.97 -13.15
C ASN A 48 -3.24 14.29 -12.37
N LEU A 49 -2.20 14.46 -11.55
CA LEU A 49 -1.90 15.72 -10.87
C LEU A 49 -1.31 16.79 -11.81
N GLY A 50 -0.98 16.44 -13.06
CA GLY A 50 -0.45 17.35 -14.06
C GLY A 50 1.04 17.68 -13.90
N VAL A 51 1.81 16.80 -13.26
CA VAL A 51 3.28 16.90 -13.15
C VAL A 51 3.96 15.86 -14.06
N ASP A 52 5.20 16.14 -14.45
CA ASP A 52 6.02 15.16 -15.17
C ASP A 52 6.40 14.02 -14.22
N TRP A 53 6.05 12.79 -14.59
CA TRP A 53 6.25 11.63 -13.74
C TRP A 53 7.71 11.20 -13.69
N LYS A 54 8.52 11.43 -14.74
CA LYS A 54 9.95 11.10 -14.75
C LYS A 54 10.71 12.07 -13.86
N GLU A 55 10.41 13.37 -13.95
CA GLU A 55 10.99 14.37 -13.07
C GLU A 55 10.62 14.11 -11.60
N ASN A 56 9.36 13.76 -11.33
CA ASN A 56 8.94 13.35 -9.99
C ASN A 56 9.72 12.13 -9.50
N TYR A 57 9.79 11.06 -10.31
CA TYR A 57 10.53 9.84 -9.95
C TYR A 57 12.01 10.10 -9.66
N LEU A 58 12.66 10.92 -10.50
CA LEU A 58 14.04 11.36 -10.28
C LEU A 58 14.16 12.19 -9.01
N ALA A 59 13.23 13.12 -8.74
CA ALA A 59 13.26 13.91 -7.52
C ALA A 59 13.12 13.04 -6.25
N LEU A 60 12.32 11.97 -6.28
CA LEU A 60 12.27 11.02 -5.17
C LEU A 60 13.63 10.38 -4.91
N LEU A 61 14.31 9.96 -5.97
CA LEU A 61 15.57 9.22 -5.83
C LEU A 61 16.79 10.11 -5.59
N ASP A 62 16.85 11.26 -6.25
CA ASP A 62 18.03 12.13 -6.33
C ASP A 62 17.94 13.30 -5.34
N ASP A 63 16.74 13.86 -5.13
CA ASP A 63 16.54 14.98 -4.20
C ASP A 63 16.17 14.48 -2.79
N LEU A 64 15.18 13.59 -2.67
CA LEU A 64 14.83 13.00 -1.37
C LEU A 64 15.73 11.83 -0.97
N ASN A 65 16.63 11.36 -1.84
CA ASN A 65 17.50 10.22 -1.55
C ASN A 65 16.75 8.92 -1.20
N VAL A 66 15.53 8.72 -1.73
CA VAL A 66 14.73 7.52 -1.45
C VAL A 66 15.45 6.27 -1.96
N ARG A 67 15.48 5.21 -1.14
CA ARG A 67 16.07 3.90 -1.50
C ARG A 67 15.12 2.71 -1.35
N ASN A 68 13.88 2.94 -0.94
CA ASN A 68 12.84 1.92 -0.87
C ASN A 68 11.60 2.42 -1.60
N LEU A 69 11.25 1.73 -2.68
CA LEU A 69 10.15 2.09 -3.58
C LEU A 69 9.11 0.98 -3.58
N ARG A 70 7.84 1.36 -3.64
CA ARG A 70 6.74 0.48 -4.00
C ARG A 70 6.13 0.99 -5.30
N ILE A 71 6.29 0.24 -6.38
CA ILE A 71 5.92 0.67 -7.74
C ILE A 71 4.74 -0.16 -8.24
N ALA A 72 3.72 0.50 -8.78
CA ALA A 72 2.59 -0.16 -9.43
C ALA A 72 2.92 -0.52 -10.90
N SER A 73 2.75 -1.79 -11.29
CA SER A 73 2.78 -2.20 -12.70
C SER A 73 1.38 -2.15 -13.30
N TYR A 74 1.07 -1.08 -14.03
CA TYR A 74 -0.25 -0.85 -14.62
C TYR A 74 -0.46 -1.66 -15.90
N TRP A 75 -1.37 -2.63 -15.86
CA TRP A 75 -1.62 -3.54 -16.99
C TRP A 75 -2.12 -2.78 -18.24
N ASP A 76 -3.05 -1.85 -18.07
CA ASP A 76 -3.56 -1.00 -19.15
C ASP A 76 -2.51 -0.08 -19.81
N LEU A 77 -1.44 0.31 -19.11
CA LEU A 77 -0.33 1.05 -19.70
C LEU A 77 0.62 0.13 -20.45
N ILE A 78 0.88 -1.06 -19.90
CA ILE A 78 1.88 -2.00 -20.39
C ILE A 78 1.34 -2.80 -21.57
N GLU A 79 0.06 -3.15 -21.59
CA GLU A 79 -0.57 -3.95 -22.65
C GLU A 79 -1.80 -3.23 -23.21
N LYS A 80 -1.60 -2.03 -23.77
CA LYS A 80 -2.68 -1.22 -24.36
C LYS A 80 -3.46 -1.94 -25.46
N LYS A 81 -2.82 -2.90 -26.15
CA LYS A 81 -3.44 -3.77 -27.15
C LYS A 81 -3.04 -5.21 -26.84
N GLN A 82 -3.98 -6.12 -26.93
CA GLN A 82 -3.76 -7.54 -26.61
C GLN A 82 -2.51 -8.09 -27.31
N GLY A 83 -1.63 -8.71 -26.52
CA GLY A 83 -0.37 -9.32 -26.95
C GLY A 83 0.71 -8.33 -27.37
N LYS A 84 0.48 -7.01 -27.26
CA LYS A 84 1.45 -5.96 -27.60
C LYS A 84 1.88 -5.21 -26.36
N TYR A 85 2.99 -5.67 -25.80
CA TYR A 85 3.57 -5.09 -24.60
C TYR A 85 4.48 -3.90 -24.90
N ASP A 86 4.33 -2.83 -24.12
CA ASP A 86 5.21 -1.67 -24.06
C ASP A 86 5.73 -1.53 -22.62
N PHE A 87 6.96 -1.99 -22.40
CA PHE A 87 7.62 -1.91 -21.10
C PHE A 87 8.48 -0.64 -20.94
N SER A 88 8.52 0.25 -21.92
CA SER A 88 9.50 1.34 -21.97
C SER A 88 9.54 2.19 -20.69
N ASP A 89 8.38 2.55 -20.15
CA ASP A 89 8.26 3.35 -18.93
C ASP A 89 8.64 2.57 -17.66
N LEU A 90 8.25 1.29 -17.56
CA LEU A 90 8.58 0.46 -16.39
C LEU A 90 10.04 0.01 -16.40
N ASP A 91 10.58 -0.33 -17.57
CA ASP A 91 12.02 -0.60 -17.79
C ASP A 91 12.85 0.59 -17.31
N TRP A 92 12.44 1.80 -17.69
CA TRP A 92 13.12 3.01 -17.27
C TRP A 92 13.06 3.19 -15.75
N GLN A 93 11.91 2.97 -15.11
CA GLN A 93 11.78 3.07 -13.65
C GLN A 93 12.67 2.06 -12.91
N ILE A 94 12.62 0.78 -13.31
CA ILE A 94 13.40 -0.29 -12.68
C ILE A 94 14.90 -0.08 -12.88
N LYS A 95 15.34 0.25 -14.10
CA LYS A 95 16.74 0.53 -14.39
C LYS A 95 17.24 1.75 -13.60
N THR A 96 16.45 2.82 -13.55
CA THR A 96 16.79 4.03 -12.80
C THR A 96 16.93 3.74 -11.31
N ALA A 97 16.04 2.92 -10.73
CA ALA A 97 16.14 2.47 -9.34
C ALA A 97 17.41 1.62 -9.10
N GLU A 98 17.70 0.70 -10.02
CA GLU A 98 18.91 -0.14 -9.96
C GLU A 98 20.19 0.68 -10.00
N GLU A 99 20.30 1.64 -10.92
CA GLU A 99 21.45 2.54 -11.05
C GLU A 99 21.71 3.37 -9.77
N ARG A 100 20.70 3.53 -8.91
CA ARG A 100 20.77 4.30 -7.65
C ARG A 100 20.80 3.42 -6.41
N GLY A 101 20.87 2.10 -6.59
CA GLY A 101 20.87 1.12 -5.49
C GLY A 101 19.57 1.13 -4.68
N ALA A 102 18.45 1.53 -5.28
CA ALA A 102 17.15 1.49 -4.64
C ALA A 102 16.54 0.08 -4.73
N LYS A 103 15.77 -0.28 -3.70
CA LYS A 103 15.00 -1.52 -3.61
C LYS A 103 13.56 -1.27 -4.01
N VAL A 104 12.97 -2.18 -4.76
CA VAL A 104 11.63 -2.08 -5.33
C VAL A 104 10.77 -3.25 -4.84
N ILE A 105 9.64 -2.91 -4.22
CA ILE A 105 8.46 -3.77 -4.17
C ILE A 105 7.69 -3.53 -5.47
N LEU A 106 7.70 -4.48 -6.39
CA LEU A 106 6.94 -4.34 -7.63
C LEU A 106 5.57 -4.99 -7.44
N VAL A 107 4.51 -4.19 -7.55
CA VAL A 107 3.13 -4.66 -7.41
C VAL A 107 2.65 -5.16 -8.77
N VAL A 108 2.26 -6.42 -8.83
CA VAL A 108 1.78 -7.12 -10.03
C VAL A 108 0.38 -7.65 -9.80
N GLY A 109 -0.40 -7.75 -10.87
CA GLY A 109 -1.81 -8.13 -10.80
C GLY A 109 -2.70 -7.19 -11.59
N ARG A 110 -4.01 -7.43 -11.53
CA ARG A 110 -5.00 -6.46 -12.06
C ARG A 110 -5.17 -5.30 -11.10
N LYS A 111 -5.18 -5.59 -9.80
CA LYS A 111 -5.41 -4.60 -8.75
C LYS A 111 -4.06 -4.10 -8.26
N THR A 112 -3.72 -2.85 -8.57
CA THR A 112 -2.46 -2.22 -8.16
C THR A 112 -2.75 -0.84 -7.56
N PRO A 113 -1.82 -0.23 -6.81
CA PRO A 113 -2.05 1.06 -6.17
C PRO A 113 -2.65 2.15 -7.08
N ARG A 114 -3.53 2.96 -6.48
CA ARG A 114 -4.22 4.16 -7.00
C ARG A 114 -5.55 3.85 -7.68
N TRP A 115 -6.51 4.77 -7.56
CA TRP A 115 -7.82 4.68 -8.21
C TRP A 115 -7.68 4.46 -9.73
N PRO A 116 -8.48 3.58 -10.36
CA PRO A 116 -9.63 2.85 -9.80
C PRO A 116 -9.30 1.51 -9.14
N GLU A 117 -8.05 1.31 -8.72
CA GLU A 117 -7.46 0.10 -8.12
C GLU A 117 -7.26 -1.03 -9.11
N CYS A 118 -8.24 -1.35 -9.95
CA CYS A 118 -8.09 -2.33 -11.02
C CYS A 118 -7.79 -1.65 -12.35
N HIS A 119 -6.71 -2.09 -13.01
CA HIS A 119 -6.16 -1.43 -14.19
C HIS A 119 -6.13 -2.36 -15.40
N GLU A 120 -7.21 -3.11 -15.64
CA GLU A 120 -7.34 -3.90 -16.85
C GLU A 120 -7.39 -3.00 -18.10
N PRO A 121 -6.70 -3.39 -19.20
CA PRO A 121 -6.83 -2.68 -20.46
C PRO A 121 -8.25 -2.80 -21.03
N GLU A 122 -8.68 -1.80 -21.79
CA GLU A 122 -10.04 -1.74 -22.38
C GLU A 122 -10.40 -3.00 -23.18
N TRP A 123 -9.44 -3.57 -23.92
CA TRP A 123 -9.68 -4.79 -24.69
C TRP A 123 -10.01 -6.01 -23.81
N ALA A 124 -9.52 -6.06 -22.57
CA ALA A 124 -9.74 -7.16 -21.65
C ALA A 124 -11.16 -7.16 -21.07
N LEU A 125 -11.79 -5.99 -20.97
CA LEU A 125 -13.14 -5.81 -20.41
C LEU A 125 -14.23 -6.48 -21.25
N ASN A 126 -13.95 -6.80 -22.51
CA ASN A 126 -14.89 -7.45 -23.42
C ASN A 126 -14.88 -8.99 -23.31
N TYR A 127 -13.98 -9.56 -22.51
CA TYR A 127 -13.85 -11.01 -22.37
C TYR A 127 -14.66 -11.57 -21.20
N GLU A 128 -15.06 -12.83 -21.32
CA GLU A 128 -15.54 -13.62 -20.18
C GLU A 128 -14.45 -13.75 -19.12
N SER A 129 -14.84 -13.83 -17.85
CA SER A 129 -13.90 -13.86 -16.72
C SER A 129 -12.82 -14.93 -16.83
N ALA A 130 -13.15 -16.11 -17.38
CA ALA A 130 -12.17 -17.19 -17.56
C ALA A 130 -11.05 -16.82 -18.54
N ILE A 131 -11.37 -16.15 -19.65
CA ILE A 131 -10.38 -15.70 -20.64
C ILE A 131 -9.58 -14.54 -20.05
N MET A 132 -10.24 -13.56 -19.44
CA MET A 132 -9.57 -12.44 -18.76
C MET A 132 -8.57 -12.92 -17.70
N ASN A 133 -8.92 -13.94 -16.92
CA ASN A 133 -8.02 -14.51 -15.92
C ASN A 133 -6.78 -15.19 -16.53
N GLN A 134 -6.92 -15.81 -17.70
CA GLN A 134 -5.76 -16.37 -18.42
C GLN A 134 -4.84 -15.26 -18.93
N GLU A 135 -5.40 -14.20 -19.49
CA GLU A 135 -4.62 -13.05 -19.96
C GLU A 135 -3.92 -12.33 -18.79
N LEU A 136 -4.57 -12.23 -17.63
CA LEU A 136 -3.94 -11.69 -16.42
C LEU A 136 -2.75 -12.53 -15.98
N LEU A 137 -2.88 -13.86 -15.93
CA LEU A 137 -1.77 -14.73 -15.56
C LEU A 137 -0.60 -14.58 -16.55
N LYS A 138 -0.87 -14.44 -17.86
CA LYS A 138 0.17 -14.14 -18.86
C LYS A 138 0.83 -12.79 -18.60
N TYR A 139 0.07 -11.75 -18.28
CA TYR A 139 0.61 -10.44 -17.93
C TYR A 139 1.53 -10.52 -16.71
N ILE A 140 1.10 -11.17 -15.63
CA ILE A 140 1.91 -11.37 -14.42
C ILE A 140 3.19 -12.14 -14.75
N GLU A 141 3.09 -13.24 -15.51
CA GLU A 141 4.26 -14.01 -15.97
C GLU A 141 5.25 -13.12 -16.72
N LYS A 142 4.78 -12.28 -17.66
CA LYS A 142 5.64 -11.37 -18.43
C LYS A 142 6.34 -10.34 -17.56
N ILE A 143 5.67 -9.80 -16.54
CA ILE A 143 6.29 -8.82 -15.63
C ILE A 143 7.36 -9.51 -14.77
N VAL A 144 7.02 -10.64 -14.15
CA VAL A 144 7.95 -11.33 -13.24
C VAL A 144 9.15 -11.87 -14.00
N ASP A 145 8.94 -12.52 -15.15
CA ASP A 145 10.02 -13.04 -15.99
C ASP A 145 10.97 -11.94 -16.47
N ARG A 146 10.42 -10.76 -16.78
CA ARG A 146 11.20 -9.62 -17.29
C ARG A 146 12.13 -9.00 -16.24
N TYR A 147 11.69 -8.88 -14.98
CA TYR A 147 12.45 -8.15 -13.96
C TYR A 147 13.09 -9.03 -12.88
N LYS A 148 12.91 -10.36 -12.91
CA LYS A 148 13.52 -11.29 -11.93
C LYS A 148 15.05 -11.17 -11.83
N ASP A 149 15.74 -10.77 -12.89
CA ASP A 149 17.20 -10.64 -12.90
C ASP A 149 17.67 -9.24 -12.45
N SER A 150 16.76 -8.27 -12.24
CA SER A 150 17.13 -6.96 -11.72
C SER A 150 17.46 -7.02 -10.23
N SER A 151 18.59 -6.42 -9.87
CA SER A 151 19.04 -6.30 -8.48
C SER A 151 18.20 -5.31 -7.66
N ALA A 152 17.43 -4.44 -8.32
CA ALA A 152 16.50 -3.54 -7.66
C ALA A 152 15.29 -4.27 -7.07
N ILE A 153 14.83 -5.38 -7.66
CA ILE A 153 13.66 -6.09 -7.16
C ILE A 153 13.98 -6.72 -5.79
N TRP A 154 13.26 -6.28 -4.77
CA TRP A 154 13.37 -6.80 -3.41
C TRP A 154 12.25 -7.79 -3.08
N ALA A 155 11.02 -7.49 -3.49
CA ALA A 155 9.85 -8.34 -3.28
C ALA A 155 8.81 -8.13 -4.38
N TRP A 156 7.96 -9.13 -4.57
CA TRP A 156 6.82 -9.09 -5.47
C TRP A 156 5.55 -8.94 -4.65
N GLN A 157 4.79 -7.86 -4.82
CA GLN A 157 3.46 -7.80 -4.22
C GLN A 157 2.43 -8.28 -5.24
N VAL A 158 1.62 -9.28 -4.87
CA VAL A 158 0.55 -9.79 -5.72
C VAL A 158 -0.77 -9.15 -5.29
N GLU A 159 -1.36 -8.38 -6.21
CA GLU A 159 -2.58 -7.60 -6.03
C GLU A 159 -2.48 -6.51 -4.92
N ASN A 160 -3.35 -5.50 -4.97
CA ASN A 160 -3.50 -4.49 -3.93
C ASN A 160 -4.72 -4.79 -3.07
N GLU A 161 -4.49 -5.04 -1.78
CA GLU A 161 -5.54 -5.38 -0.81
C GLU A 161 -6.64 -6.32 -1.37
N PRO A 162 -6.27 -7.54 -1.85
CA PRO A 162 -7.17 -8.38 -2.64
C PRO A 162 -8.41 -8.85 -1.88
N PHE A 163 -8.39 -8.83 -0.54
CA PHE A 163 -9.50 -9.28 0.30
C PHE A 163 -10.50 -8.18 0.64
N PHE A 164 -10.22 -6.92 0.29
CA PHE A 164 -11.10 -5.79 0.59
C PHE A 164 -11.90 -5.41 -0.68
N PRO A 165 -13.24 -5.36 -0.62
CA PRO A 165 -14.09 -5.14 -1.79
C PRO A 165 -14.26 -3.64 -2.09
N PHE A 166 -13.27 -3.03 -2.73
CA PHE A 166 -13.26 -1.62 -3.13
C PHE A 166 -12.58 -1.43 -4.49
N GLY A 167 -12.72 -0.22 -5.05
CA GLY A 167 -12.29 0.10 -6.41
C GLY A 167 -13.31 -0.34 -7.47
N GLU A 168 -12.98 -0.09 -8.73
CA GLU A 168 -13.77 -0.56 -9.88
C GLU A 168 -13.22 -1.91 -10.35
N CYS A 169 -13.43 -2.92 -9.51
CA CYS A 169 -12.80 -4.22 -9.64
C CYS A 169 -13.84 -5.34 -9.85
N PRO A 170 -13.47 -6.41 -10.59
CA PRO A 170 -14.24 -7.65 -10.58
C PRO A 170 -14.38 -8.22 -9.17
N LYS A 171 -15.38 -9.09 -8.98
CA LYS A 171 -15.57 -9.80 -7.70
C LYS A 171 -14.33 -10.63 -7.39
N PHE A 172 -13.89 -10.56 -6.13
CA PHE A 172 -12.77 -11.34 -5.61
C PHE A 172 -12.92 -12.85 -5.91
N ASP A 173 -11.88 -13.43 -6.51
CA ASP A 173 -11.72 -14.86 -6.76
C ASP A 173 -10.49 -15.39 -6.01
N LYS A 174 -10.75 -16.21 -5.00
CA LYS A 174 -9.71 -16.80 -4.15
C LYS A 174 -8.80 -17.77 -4.92
N GLU A 175 -9.35 -18.55 -5.86
CA GLU A 175 -8.57 -19.53 -6.60
C GLU A 175 -7.71 -18.85 -7.67
N LEU A 176 -8.18 -17.73 -8.22
CA LEU A 176 -7.35 -16.88 -9.06
C LEU A 176 -6.16 -16.30 -8.28
N LEU A 177 -6.40 -15.68 -7.12
CA LEU A 177 -5.32 -15.12 -6.29
C LEU A 177 -4.27 -16.18 -5.94
N LYS A 178 -4.71 -17.41 -5.64
CA LYS A 178 -3.79 -18.52 -5.37
C LYS A 178 -2.90 -18.83 -6.58
N LYS A 179 -3.48 -18.88 -7.79
CA LYS A 179 -2.73 -19.10 -9.03
C LYS A 179 -1.73 -17.98 -9.31
N GLU A 180 -2.11 -16.72 -9.08
CA GLU A 180 -1.23 -15.56 -9.26
C GLU A 180 0.00 -15.68 -8.34
N ILE A 181 -0.21 -16.00 -7.06
CA ILE A 181 0.88 -16.19 -6.08
C ILE A 181 1.77 -17.38 -6.44
N GLU A 182 1.17 -18.51 -6.82
CA GLU A 182 1.92 -19.71 -7.22
C GLU A 182 2.75 -19.46 -8.48
N LEU A 183 2.23 -18.69 -9.43
CA LEU A 183 2.94 -18.29 -10.64
C LEU A 183 4.16 -17.43 -10.31
N VAL A 184 4.03 -16.40 -9.47
CA VAL A 184 5.18 -15.57 -9.07
C VAL A 184 6.26 -16.44 -8.41
N ARG A 185 5.88 -17.30 -7.47
CA ARG A 185 6.80 -18.21 -6.76
C ARG A 185 7.49 -19.23 -7.68
N LEU A 186 6.85 -19.59 -8.79
CA LEU A 186 7.44 -20.50 -9.77
C LEU A 186 8.56 -19.83 -10.57
N ILE A 187 8.43 -18.53 -10.84
CA ILE A 187 9.35 -17.78 -11.71
C ILE A 187 10.52 -17.18 -10.92
N ASP A 188 10.27 -16.70 -9.70
CA ASP A 188 11.28 -16.04 -8.85
C ASP A 188 11.17 -16.50 -7.39
N VAL A 189 12.32 -16.66 -6.73
CA VAL A 189 12.46 -17.11 -5.33
C VAL A 189 12.36 -15.97 -4.32
N ARG A 190 12.35 -14.72 -4.76
CA ARG A 190 12.17 -13.56 -3.88
C ARG A 190 10.81 -13.59 -3.16
N PRO A 191 10.68 -12.94 -1.99
CA PRO A 191 9.46 -13.00 -1.20
C PRO A 191 8.23 -12.46 -1.94
N VAL A 192 7.10 -13.15 -1.80
CA VAL A 192 5.79 -12.64 -2.22
C VAL A 192 5.12 -11.91 -1.07
N MET A 193 4.68 -10.68 -1.31
CA MET A 193 3.93 -9.86 -0.38
C MET A 193 2.43 -9.90 -0.68
N ILE A 194 1.62 -9.97 0.36
CA ILE A 194 0.17 -9.77 0.28
C ILE A 194 -0.23 -8.67 1.24
N SER A 195 -0.96 -7.67 0.74
CA SER A 195 -1.39 -6.52 1.52
C SER A 195 -2.84 -6.65 2.04
N GLU A 196 -3.14 -6.04 3.18
CA GLU A 196 -4.49 -5.87 3.73
C GLU A 196 -4.65 -4.49 4.40
N SER A 197 -5.89 -4.04 4.59
CA SER A 197 -6.15 -2.79 5.32
C SER A 197 -5.60 -2.85 6.75
N GLY A 198 -5.04 -1.75 7.23
CA GLY A 198 -4.48 -1.68 8.57
C GLY A 198 -5.51 -1.78 9.67
N GLU A 199 -6.67 -1.17 9.46
CA GLU A 199 -7.60 -0.81 10.51
C GLU A 199 -8.58 -1.95 10.84
N VAL A 200 -9.04 -2.68 9.82
CA VAL A 200 -10.18 -3.61 9.97
C VAL A 200 -9.75 -5.08 10.16
N PRO A 201 -9.00 -5.73 9.25
CA PRO A 201 -8.66 -7.15 9.36
C PRO A 201 -7.55 -7.42 10.40
N PHE A 202 -7.53 -8.64 10.96
CA PHE A 202 -6.41 -9.15 11.79
C PHE A 202 -5.22 -9.67 10.98
N TRP A 203 -5.22 -9.48 9.66
CA TRP A 203 -4.14 -9.83 8.72
C TRP A 203 -3.82 -11.33 8.56
N PHE A 204 -4.70 -12.22 9.07
CA PHE A 204 -4.50 -13.68 8.98
C PHE A 204 -4.65 -14.21 7.56
N LYS A 205 -5.35 -13.50 6.67
CA LYS A 205 -5.43 -13.90 5.27
C LYS A 205 -4.09 -13.61 4.60
N ALA A 206 -3.59 -12.38 4.70
CA ALA A 206 -2.26 -12.03 4.21
C ALA A 206 -1.18 -12.96 4.78
N GLY A 207 -1.19 -13.20 6.10
CA GLY A 207 -0.24 -14.12 6.76
C GLY A 207 -0.30 -15.57 6.27
N ARG A 208 -1.46 -16.03 5.77
CA ARG A 208 -1.61 -17.37 5.18
C ARG A 208 -1.01 -17.45 3.77
N TYR A 209 -1.14 -16.40 2.97
CA TYR A 209 -0.80 -16.44 1.54
C TYR A 209 0.58 -15.86 1.22
N GLY A 210 0.93 -14.70 1.76
CA GLY A 210 2.19 -14.02 1.48
C GLY A 210 3.31 -14.46 2.42
N ASP A 211 4.56 -14.28 1.99
CA ASP A 211 5.78 -14.45 2.80
C ASP A 211 6.05 -13.20 3.65
N ILE A 212 5.56 -12.05 3.17
CA ILE A 212 5.56 -10.76 3.86
C ILE A 212 4.13 -10.21 3.88
N ILE A 213 3.73 -9.58 4.98
CA ILE A 213 2.43 -8.93 5.10
C ILE A 213 2.63 -7.43 4.88
N GLY A 214 1.94 -6.88 3.89
CA GLY A 214 1.78 -5.44 3.73
C GLY A 214 0.53 -4.94 4.46
N ILE A 215 0.60 -3.78 5.09
CA ILE A 215 -0.59 -3.12 5.64
C ILE A 215 -0.70 -1.68 5.19
N THR A 216 -1.93 -1.19 5.11
CA THR A 216 -2.19 0.25 5.04
C THR A 216 -2.22 0.86 6.44
N MET A 217 -2.05 2.17 6.55
CA MET A 217 -2.22 2.91 7.79
C MET A 217 -2.65 4.34 7.49
N TYR A 218 -3.92 4.60 7.74
CA TYR A 218 -4.52 5.92 7.58
C TYR A 218 -4.92 6.48 8.96
N GLN A 219 -4.75 7.78 9.13
CA GLN A 219 -5.02 8.46 10.41
C GLN A 219 -6.28 9.31 10.31
N LYS A 220 -6.44 10.06 9.21
CA LYS A 220 -7.57 10.98 9.05
C LYS A 220 -8.06 11.00 7.62
N VAL A 221 -9.32 10.64 7.40
CA VAL A 221 -9.91 10.48 6.07
C VAL A 221 -11.31 11.08 6.01
N TRP A 222 -11.74 11.43 4.81
CA TRP A 222 -13.17 11.59 4.53
C TRP A 222 -13.84 10.23 4.44
N PHE A 223 -14.86 10.00 5.26
CA PHE A 223 -15.61 8.74 5.27
C PHE A 223 -16.99 8.96 4.64
N LYS A 224 -17.18 8.42 3.44
CA LYS A 224 -18.33 8.71 2.57
C LYS A 224 -19.66 8.32 3.22
N GLU A 225 -19.69 7.20 3.92
CA GLU A 225 -20.89 6.63 4.56
C GLU A 225 -21.39 7.49 5.72
N LEU A 226 -20.49 8.23 6.38
CA LEU A 226 -20.84 9.18 7.44
C LEU A 226 -20.92 10.62 6.94
N ASN A 227 -20.58 10.87 5.67
CA ASN A 227 -20.47 12.20 5.07
C ASN A 227 -19.68 13.16 5.97
N ASN A 228 -18.59 12.68 6.56
CA ASN A 228 -17.80 13.43 7.53
C ASN A 228 -16.32 13.00 7.53
N TYR A 229 -15.47 13.88 8.07
CA TYR A 229 -14.08 13.57 8.36
C TYR A 229 -13.98 12.78 9.66
N ILE A 230 -13.27 11.66 9.60
CA ILE A 230 -13.00 10.83 10.78
C ILE A 230 -11.51 10.79 11.05
N SER A 231 -11.16 10.65 12.33
CA SER A 231 -9.83 10.20 12.74
C SER A 231 -9.95 8.77 13.24
N TYR A 232 -9.14 7.87 12.72
CA TYR A 232 -9.18 6.48 13.16
C TYR A 232 -8.78 6.38 14.65
N PRO A 233 -9.57 5.71 15.49
CA PRO A 233 -9.38 5.72 16.94
C PRO A 233 -8.33 4.69 17.42
N PHE A 234 -7.51 4.14 16.52
CA PHE A 234 -6.56 3.07 16.83
C PHE A 234 -5.23 3.65 17.34
N PRO A 235 -4.81 3.36 18.57
CA PRO A 235 -3.53 3.82 19.11
C PRO A 235 -2.36 3.04 18.48
N PRO A 236 -1.11 3.52 18.57
CA PRO A 236 0.04 2.82 17.99
C PRO A 236 0.22 1.37 18.46
N ILE A 237 -0.09 1.09 19.73
CA ILE A 237 -0.03 -0.26 20.34
C ILE A 237 -0.94 -1.27 19.65
N PHE A 238 -2.04 -0.82 19.04
CA PHE A 238 -2.96 -1.67 18.27
C PHE A 238 -2.24 -2.32 17.09
N TYR A 239 -1.46 -1.52 16.35
CA TYR A 239 -0.70 -1.99 15.20
C TYR A 239 0.45 -2.90 15.63
N SER A 240 1.21 -2.51 16.67
CA SER A 240 2.29 -3.33 17.24
C SER A 240 1.80 -4.74 17.58
N ARG A 241 0.71 -4.84 18.35
CA ARG A 241 0.27 -6.13 18.88
C ARG A 241 -0.39 -6.99 17.83
N LYS A 242 -1.05 -6.40 16.83
CA LYS A 242 -1.47 -7.16 15.65
C LYS A 242 -0.27 -7.73 14.90
N ALA A 243 0.81 -6.94 14.75
CA ALA A 243 2.04 -7.41 14.12
C ALA A 243 2.70 -8.52 14.95
N ASP A 244 2.71 -8.42 16.28
CA ASP A 244 3.21 -9.46 17.17
C ASP A 244 2.43 -10.77 17.05
N ILE A 245 1.10 -10.70 16.93
CA ILE A 245 0.26 -11.88 16.68
C ILE A 245 0.66 -12.53 15.35
N ILE A 246 0.82 -11.74 14.28
CA ILE A 246 1.26 -12.27 12.98
C ILE A 246 2.64 -12.91 13.07
N LYS A 247 3.58 -12.25 13.73
CA LYS A 247 4.94 -12.77 13.97
C LYS A 247 4.89 -14.06 14.78
N TRP A 248 4.06 -14.14 15.81
CA TRP A 248 3.95 -15.33 16.66
C TRP A 248 3.35 -16.53 15.92
N ILE A 249 2.25 -16.32 15.20
CA ILE A 249 1.50 -17.38 14.48
C ILE A 249 2.20 -17.80 13.19
N PHE A 250 2.56 -16.83 12.35
CA PHE A 250 3.03 -17.11 10.98
C PHE A 250 4.55 -16.98 10.83
N ARG A 251 5.27 -16.41 11.81
CA ARG A 251 6.72 -16.15 11.75
C ARG A 251 7.12 -15.23 10.58
N LYS A 252 6.23 -14.31 10.21
CA LYS A 252 6.39 -13.39 9.09
C LYS A 252 6.45 -11.94 9.55
N LYS A 253 7.08 -11.10 8.74
CA LYS A 253 7.20 -9.65 8.98
C LYS A 253 5.95 -8.92 8.48
N VAL A 254 5.63 -7.82 9.15
CA VAL A 254 4.58 -6.87 8.76
C VAL A 254 5.23 -5.54 8.41
N LEU A 255 4.91 -4.99 7.25
CA LEU A 255 5.40 -3.70 6.76
C LEU A 255 4.21 -2.80 6.49
N CYS A 256 4.30 -1.51 6.86
CA CYS A 256 3.31 -0.54 6.41
C CYS A 256 3.67 -0.09 4.99
N VAL A 257 2.95 -0.59 4.00
CA VAL A 257 3.23 -0.33 2.58
C VAL A 257 2.38 0.77 1.98
N GLU A 258 1.38 1.25 2.72
CA GLU A 258 0.63 2.47 2.41
C GLU A 258 0.43 3.29 3.67
N PHE A 259 1.33 4.25 3.87
CA PHE A 259 1.30 5.13 5.03
C PHE A 259 0.83 6.51 4.62
N GLN A 260 -0.24 7.02 5.24
CA GLN A 260 -0.86 8.27 4.80
C GLN A 260 0.09 9.48 4.78
N ALA A 261 0.42 9.96 3.58
CA ALA A 261 1.23 11.15 3.33
C ALA A 261 0.57 12.14 2.33
N GLU A 262 -0.67 11.89 1.91
CA GLU A 262 -1.51 12.80 1.12
C GLU A 262 -2.92 12.97 1.71
N PRO A 263 -3.68 13.98 1.25
CA PRO A 263 -5.06 14.20 1.65
C PRO A 263 -6.01 13.11 1.16
N TRP A 264 -6.97 12.77 2.00
CA TRP A 264 -8.13 11.93 1.67
C TRP A 264 -9.41 12.73 1.85
N GLY A 265 -9.98 13.21 0.75
CA GLY A 265 -11.14 14.10 0.75
C GLY A 265 -12.39 13.50 0.09
N PRO A 266 -13.48 14.27 -0.05
CA PRO A 266 -14.73 13.84 -0.69
C PRO A 266 -14.63 13.60 -2.20
N LYS A 267 -13.49 13.97 -2.81
CA LYS A 267 -13.18 13.82 -4.23
C LYS A 267 -11.71 13.46 -4.40
N LEU A 268 -11.37 12.97 -5.59
CA LEU A 268 -9.98 12.72 -5.97
C LEU A 268 -9.21 14.05 -6.02
N LEU A 269 -7.91 13.99 -5.76
CA LEU A 269 -7.06 15.20 -5.68
C LEU A 269 -7.07 16.01 -6.99
N TYR A 270 -7.12 15.31 -8.11
CA TYR A 270 -7.16 15.88 -9.46
C TYR A 270 -8.57 16.28 -9.94
N ASP A 271 -9.61 16.08 -9.12
CA ASP A 271 -10.98 16.54 -9.39
C ASP A 271 -11.24 17.95 -8.81
N ASN A 272 -10.25 18.84 -8.92
CA ASN A 272 -10.28 20.22 -8.41
C ASN A 272 -10.61 20.33 -6.90
N LEU A 273 -10.06 19.43 -6.08
CA LEU A 273 -10.23 19.51 -4.62
C LEU A 273 -9.46 20.71 -4.08
N ALA A 274 -10.17 21.69 -3.50
CA ALA A 274 -9.56 22.91 -2.96
C ALA A 274 -8.48 22.60 -1.90
N LEU A 275 -7.39 23.37 -1.88
CA LEU A 275 -6.29 23.17 -0.91
C LEU A 275 -6.77 23.23 0.55
N SER A 276 -7.72 24.11 0.87
CA SER A 276 -8.31 24.19 2.21
C SER A 276 -9.07 22.91 2.60
N GLU A 277 -9.61 22.18 1.62
CA GLU A 277 -10.25 20.89 1.82
C GLU A 277 -9.21 19.78 2.01
N GLN A 278 -8.13 19.82 1.22
CA GLN A 278 -6.98 18.92 1.35
C GLN A 278 -6.31 19.04 2.74
N GLU A 279 -6.10 20.26 3.22
CA GLU A 279 -5.46 20.55 4.51
C GLU A 279 -6.26 20.01 5.72
N LYS A 280 -7.54 19.65 5.56
CA LYS A 280 -8.33 19.00 6.62
C LYS A 280 -7.79 17.62 6.99
N THR A 281 -7.23 16.88 6.04
CA THR A 281 -6.71 15.52 6.26
C THR A 281 -5.22 15.40 6.04
N MET A 282 -4.58 16.38 5.39
CA MET A 282 -3.13 16.43 5.27
C MET A 282 -2.59 17.88 5.22
N SER A 283 -2.27 18.40 6.39
CA SER A 283 -1.43 19.59 6.57
C SER A 283 -0.01 19.19 6.98
N LEU A 284 0.93 20.14 7.02
CA LEU A 284 2.28 19.88 7.56
C LEU A 284 2.24 19.36 9.00
N GLU A 285 1.33 19.90 9.81
CA GLU A 285 1.14 19.45 11.19
C GLU A 285 0.60 18.02 11.25
N GLN A 286 -0.38 17.70 10.40
CA GLN A 286 -0.92 16.34 10.31
C GLN A 286 0.12 15.35 9.79
N PHE A 287 0.95 15.72 8.81
CA PHE A 287 2.05 14.88 8.33
C PHE A 287 3.05 14.57 9.44
N LYS A 288 3.50 15.59 10.20
CA LYS A 288 4.39 15.41 11.35
C LYS A 288 3.78 14.51 12.42
N LYS A 289 2.49 14.71 12.72
CA LYS A 289 1.73 13.86 13.65
C LYS A 289 1.65 12.42 13.17
N ASN A 290 1.46 12.20 11.86
CA ASN A 290 1.49 10.86 11.28
C ASN A 290 2.87 10.23 11.48
N VAL A 291 3.96 10.90 11.10
CA VAL A 291 5.33 10.38 11.28
C VAL A 291 5.60 10.02 12.75
N GLU A 292 5.25 10.89 13.69
CA GLU A 292 5.37 10.61 15.13
C GLU A 292 4.51 9.39 15.55
N PHE A 293 3.33 9.22 14.97
CA PHE A 293 2.49 8.05 15.20
C PHE A 293 3.19 6.77 14.72
N ALA A 294 3.72 6.77 13.49
CA ALA A 294 4.46 5.65 12.91
C ALA A 294 5.64 5.22 13.80
N GLU A 295 6.44 6.18 14.26
CA GLU A 295 7.58 5.96 15.17
C GLU A 295 7.18 5.28 16.49
N LYS A 296 5.94 5.51 16.93
CA LYS A 296 5.38 4.93 18.15
C LYS A 296 4.69 3.58 17.93
N THR A 297 4.61 3.05 16.72
CA THR A 297 3.92 1.76 16.48
C THR A 297 4.79 0.53 16.72
N GLY A 298 6.11 0.69 16.78
CA GLY A 298 7.05 -0.45 16.83
C GLY A 298 7.18 -1.23 15.52
N LEU A 299 6.63 -0.73 14.39
CA LEU A 299 6.89 -1.29 13.06
C LEU A 299 8.19 -0.75 12.48
N ASP A 300 8.87 -1.57 11.69
CA ASP A 300 10.22 -1.27 11.19
C ASP A 300 10.23 -0.62 9.80
N SER A 301 9.08 -0.51 9.11
CA SER A 301 9.06 -0.03 7.72
C SER A 301 7.75 0.65 7.33
N PHE A 302 7.89 1.80 6.66
CA PHE A 302 6.77 2.65 6.23
C PHE A 302 7.00 3.19 4.82
N TYR A 303 6.05 2.94 3.92
CA TYR A 303 6.05 3.48 2.56
C TYR A 303 5.01 4.58 2.43
N LEU A 304 5.47 5.81 2.23
CA LEU A 304 4.63 7.00 2.15
C LEU A 304 3.69 6.90 0.93
N TRP A 305 2.39 6.96 1.16
CA TRP A 305 1.35 7.11 0.16
C TRP A 305 1.05 8.60 -0.02
N GLY A 306 1.62 9.21 -1.05
CA GLY A 306 1.51 10.65 -1.28
C GLY A 306 2.71 11.36 -1.89
N SER A 307 3.70 10.61 -2.37
CA SER A 307 4.94 11.18 -2.90
C SER A 307 4.69 12.09 -4.11
N GLU A 308 3.77 11.70 -4.99
CA GLU A 308 3.37 12.43 -6.18
C GLU A 308 2.58 13.70 -5.82
N TRP A 309 1.74 13.63 -4.78
CA TRP A 309 1.04 14.79 -4.27
C TRP A 309 2.00 15.80 -3.63
N ALA A 310 2.98 15.34 -2.84
CA ALA A 310 4.00 16.22 -2.26
C ALA A 310 4.85 16.92 -3.34
N TYR A 311 5.22 16.19 -4.41
CA TYR A 311 5.88 16.78 -5.56
C TYR A 311 5.00 17.82 -6.27
N TRP A 312 3.73 17.51 -6.49
CA TRP A 312 2.77 18.47 -7.05
C TRP A 312 2.58 19.72 -6.18
N MET A 313 2.51 19.57 -4.86
CA MET A 313 2.45 20.70 -3.92
C MET A 313 3.68 21.61 -4.06
N ARG A 314 4.86 21.02 -4.26
CA ARG A 314 6.11 21.75 -4.51
C ARG A 314 6.08 22.49 -5.85
N GLU A 315 5.85 21.77 -6.94
CA GLU A 315 6.02 22.30 -8.31
C GLU A 315 4.86 23.18 -8.79
N LYS A 316 3.61 22.80 -8.48
CA LYS A 316 2.41 23.48 -9.00
C LYS A 316 1.79 24.45 -8.02
N GLN A 317 1.93 24.21 -6.73
CA GLN A 317 1.33 25.05 -5.68
C GLN A 317 2.33 25.95 -4.96
N ALA A 318 3.64 25.87 -5.29
CA ALA A 318 4.71 26.59 -4.62
C ALA A 318 4.69 26.42 -3.07
N LYS A 319 4.28 25.22 -2.62
CA LYS A 319 4.15 24.84 -1.20
C LYS A 319 5.07 23.64 -0.90
N PRO A 320 6.40 23.84 -0.80
CA PRO A 320 7.39 22.76 -0.68
C PRO A 320 7.42 22.08 0.71
N LYS A 321 6.71 22.61 1.71
CA LYS A 321 6.90 22.25 3.13
C LYS A 321 6.74 20.77 3.44
N ILE A 322 5.81 20.06 2.78
CA ILE A 322 5.65 18.60 2.97
C ILE A 322 6.86 17.86 2.38
N TRP A 323 7.29 18.24 1.18
CA TRP A 323 8.46 17.64 0.52
C TRP A 323 9.74 17.83 1.36
N GLU A 324 9.94 19.04 1.90
CA GLU A 324 11.05 19.33 2.82
C GLU A 324 10.99 18.51 4.11
N GLU A 325 9.79 18.24 4.62
CA GLU A 325 9.61 17.38 5.79
C GLU A 325 9.86 15.91 5.47
N MET A 326 9.42 15.42 4.30
CA MET A 326 9.72 14.06 3.82
C MET A 326 11.23 13.82 3.68
N ARG A 327 12.00 14.83 3.25
CA ARG A 327 13.46 14.74 3.14
C ARG A 327 14.14 14.32 4.45
N LYS A 328 13.56 14.62 5.60
CA LYS A 328 14.15 14.25 6.91
C LYS A 328 14.05 12.77 7.23
N LEU A 329 13.32 12.00 6.42
CA LEU A 329 13.09 10.56 6.61
C LEU A 329 14.10 9.69 5.86
N PHE A 330 14.93 10.29 5.01
CA PHE A 330 15.88 9.62 4.10
C PHE A 330 17.26 10.28 4.23
#